data_AF-A0A521PKM0-F1
#
_entry.id   AF-A0A521PKM0-F1
#
_cell.length_a   1.000
_cell.length_b   1.000
_cell.length_c   1.000
_cell.angle_alpha   90.00
_cell.angle_beta   90.00
_cell.angle_gamma   90.00
#
_symmetry.space_group_name_H-M   'P 1'
#
loop_
_entity.id
_entity.type
_entity.pdbx_description
1 polymer ?
#
loop_
_entity_poly.entity_id
_entity_poly.type
_entity_poly.pdbx_seq_one_letter_code
_entity_poly.pdbx_strand_id
1 'polypeptide(L)'
;MTQLKSDLVTAAGAVMLVGSALSAEMAWLAARGVANLGVICGAAGQPHCPWLIGAAALLASGTATLVAGRRRMKAATISST
;
A
#
# COMPACT_ATOMS: atom_id res chain seq x y z
N MET A 1 16.50 8.66 20.21
CA MET A 1 16.46 8.47 18.73
C MET A 1 15.56 7.33 18.26
N THR A 2 15.12 6.41 19.13
CA THR A 2 14.26 5.25 18.75
C THR A 2 12.82 5.65 18.43
N GLN A 3 12.26 6.63 19.14
CA GLN A 3 10.85 7.03 19.03
C GLN A 3 10.56 7.82 17.72
N LEU A 4 11.44 8.74 17.34
CA LEU A 4 11.34 9.42 16.03
C LEU A 4 11.41 8.41 14.86
N LYS A 5 12.27 7.39 14.99
CA LYS A 5 12.42 6.35 13.96
C LYS A 5 11.18 5.46 13.85
N SER A 6 10.53 5.13 14.97
CA SER A 6 9.26 4.38 14.95
C SER A 6 8.12 5.20 14.33
N ASP A 7 8.07 6.50 14.60
CA ASP A 7 7.04 7.38 14.06
C ASP A 7 7.19 7.51 12.54
N LEU A 8 8.43 7.66 12.05
CA LEU A 8 8.72 7.69 10.61
C LEU A 8 8.35 6.39 9.91
N VAL A 9 8.61 5.22 10.51
CA VAL A 9 8.20 3.91 9.94
C VAL A 9 6.68 3.80 9.88
N THR A 10 5.99 4.26 10.92
CA THR A 10 4.53 4.23 10.98
C THR A 10 3.92 5.18 9.95
N ALA A 11 4.45 6.40 9.83
CA ALA A 11 4.05 7.39 8.84
C ALA A 11 4.29 6.88 7.40
N ALA A 12 5.46 6.29 7.14
CA ALA A 12 5.77 5.72 5.82
C ALA A 12 4.80 4.60 5.45
N GLY A 13 4.52 3.68 6.37
CA GLY A 13 3.53 2.63 6.15
C GLY A 13 2.12 3.18 5.91
N ALA A 14 1.70 4.19 6.68
CA ALA A 14 0.40 4.83 6.51
C ALA A 14 0.26 5.53 5.15
N VAL A 15 1.29 6.26 4.70
CA VAL A 15 1.30 6.92 3.38
C VAL A 15 1.19 5.89 2.25
N MET A 16 1.87 4.75 2.36
CA MET A 16 1.74 3.66 1.39
C MET A 16 0.31 3.09 1.35
N LEU A 17 -0.34 2.92 2.50
CA LEU A 17 -1.74 2.47 2.55
C LEU A 17 -2.69 3.49 1.92
N VAL A 18 -2.51 4.79 2.19
CA VAL A 18 -3.29 5.86 1.55
C VAL A 18 -3.06 5.87 0.04
N GLY A 19 -1.81 5.75 -0.40
CA GLY A 19 -1.47 5.64 -1.83
C GLY A 19 -2.11 4.43 -2.51
N SER A 20 -2.22 3.30 -1.79
CA SER A 20 -2.90 2.11 -2.32
C SER A 20 -4.40 2.34 -2.54
N ALA A 21 -5.08 3.00 -1.60
CA ALA A 21 -6.49 3.34 -1.72
C ALA A 21 -6.73 4.33 -2.88
N LEU A 22 -5.91 5.38 -2.98
CA LEU A 22 -5.98 6.34 -4.08
C LEU A 22 -5.77 5.65 -5.44
N SER A 23 -4.82 4.72 -5.52
CA SER A 23 -4.56 3.97 -6.74
C SER A 23 -5.74 3.06 -7.11
N ALA A 24 -6.41 2.45 -6.12
CA ALA A 24 -7.62 1.66 -6.36
C ALA A 24 -8.79 2.53 -6.88
N GLU A 25 -8.98 3.73 -6.32
CA GLU A 25 -9.98 4.70 -6.81
C GLU A 25 -9.67 5.15 -8.24
N MET A 26 -8.40 5.42 -8.56
CA MET A 26 -8.00 5.76 -9.93
C MET A 26 -8.22 4.60 -10.90
N ALA A 27 -7.97 3.35 -10.48
CA ALA A 27 -8.30 2.18 -11.27
C ALA A 27 -9.80 2.09 -11.55
N TRP A 28 -10.64 2.39 -10.54
CA TRP A 28 -12.09 2.38 -10.68
C TRP A 28 -12.59 3.48 -11.63
N LEU A 29 -12.07 4.70 -11.49
CA LEU A 29 -12.37 5.82 -12.39
C LEU A 29 -11.91 5.52 -13.82
N ALA A 30 -10.71 4.94 -13.98
CA ALA A 30 -10.20 4.53 -15.27
C ALA A 30 -11.11 3.46 -15.91
N ALA A 31 -11.53 2.44 -15.15
CA ALA A 31 -12.46 1.42 -15.63
C ALA A 31 -13.80 2.00 -16.10
N ARG A 32 -14.33 3.03 -15.41
CA ARG A 32 -15.53 3.75 -15.85
C ARG A 32 -15.30 4.62 -17.08
N GLY A 33 -14.15 5.30 -17.17
CA GLY A 33 -13.79 6.15 -18.30
C GLY A 33 -13.49 5.36 -19.58
N VAL A 34 -12.85 4.19 -19.45
CA VAL A 34 -12.50 3.32 -20.57
C VAL A 34 -13.63 2.37 -20.98
N ALA A 35 -14.72 2.28 -20.22
CA ALA A 35 -15.94 1.61 -20.67
C ALA A 35 -16.43 2.13 -22.04
N ASN A 36 -16.06 3.36 -22.41
CA ASN A 36 -16.31 3.96 -23.73
C ASN A 36 -15.17 3.76 -24.75
N LEU A 37 -13.95 3.39 -24.32
CA LEU A 37 -12.74 3.35 -25.16
C LEU A 37 -12.15 1.95 -25.33
N GLY A 38 -12.72 0.92 -24.69
CA GLY A 38 -12.56 -0.51 -25.00
C GLY A 38 -11.18 -1.15 -24.79
N VAL A 39 -10.08 -0.38 -24.69
CA VAL A 39 -8.72 -0.95 -24.89
C VAL A 39 -7.66 -0.53 -23.86
N ILE A 40 -7.86 0.55 -23.07
CA ILE A 40 -6.79 1.11 -22.20
C ILE A 40 -6.75 0.49 -20.80
N CYS A 41 -7.87 -0.02 -20.29
CA CYS A 41 -7.87 -0.92 -19.13
C CYS A 41 -8.36 -2.26 -19.62
N GLY A 42 -7.62 -3.31 -19.32
CA GLY A 42 -7.82 -4.61 -19.92
C GLY A 42 -9.24 -5.07 -20.04
N ALA A 43 -9.48 -5.82 -21.13
CA ALA A 43 -10.61 -6.71 -21.27
C ALA A 43 -10.95 -7.31 -19.90
N ALA A 44 -12.24 -7.26 -19.56
CA ALA A 44 -12.77 -7.68 -18.27
C ALA A 44 -12.10 -8.98 -17.79
N GLY A 45 -11.27 -8.89 -16.75
CA GLY A 45 -10.59 -10.04 -16.14
C GLY A 45 -9.05 -10.07 -16.22
N GLN A 46 -8.37 -9.15 -16.91
CA GLN A 46 -6.88 -9.13 -16.94
C GLN A 46 -6.29 -7.91 -16.17
N PRO A 47 -5.48 -8.14 -15.11
CA PRO A 47 -5.02 -7.09 -14.19
C PRO A 47 -3.77 -6.34 -14.72
N HIS A 48 -3.86 -5.72 -15.90
CA HIS A 48 -2.77 -4.90 -16.44
C HIS A 48 -3.00 -3.39 -16.30
N CYS A 49 -4.04 -2.97 -15.56
CA CYS A 49 -4.22 -1.58 -15.19
C CYS A 49 -3.04 -1.18 -14.28
N PRO A 50 -2.18 -0.22 -14.67
CA PRO A 50 -1.03 0.17 -13.86
C PRO A 50 -1.44 0.68 -12.47
N TRP A 51 -2.64 1.24 -12.36
CA TRP A 51 -3.23 1.63 -11.07
C TRP A 51 -3.54 0.45 -10.15
N LEU A 52 -4.04 -0.68 -10.66
CA LEU A 52 -4.28 -1.88 -9.84
C LEU A 52 -2.95 -2.51 -9.39
N ILE A 53 -1.96 -2.55 -10.28
CA ILE A 53 -0.61 -3.05 -9.94
C ILE A 53 0.01 -2.17 -8.86
N GLY A 54 -0.07 -0.84 -9.02
CA GLY A 54 0.40 0.13 -8.04
C GLY A 54 -0.32 0.00 -6.70
N ALA A 55 -1.64 -0.15 -6.71
CA ALA A 55 -2.45 -0.35 -5.51
C ALA A 55 -2.01 -1.60 -4.73
N ALA A 56 -1.88 -2.74 -5.42
CA ALA A 56 -1.46 -4.00 -4.80
C ALA A 56 -0.04 -3.92 -4.23
N ALA A 57 0.90 -3.32 -4.98
CA ALA A 57 2.28 -3.15 -4.54
C ALA A 57 2.36 -2.25 -3.30
N LEU A 58 1.68 -1.10 -3.30
CA LEU A 58 1.65 -0.16 -2.18
C LEU A 58 0.99 -0.78 -0.93
N LEU A 59 -0.08 -1.56 -1.13
CA LEU A 59 -0.75 -2.27 -0.04
C LEU A 59 0.19 -3.31 0.58
N ALA A 60 0.85 -4.14 -0.23
CA ALA A 60 1.80 -5.14 0.24
C ALA A 60 3.01 -4.51 0.93
N SER A 61 3.61 -3.47 0.35
CA SER A 61 4.76 -2.77 0.93
C SER A 61 4.39 -2.00 2.20
N GLY A 62 3.24 -1.32 2.24
CA GLY A 62 2.75 -0.59 3.41
C GLY A 62 2.46 -1.52 4.58
N THR A 63 1.72 -2.61 4.34
CA THR A 63 1.45 -3.63 5.36
C THR A 63 2.74 -4.30 5.85
N ALA A 64 3.65 -4.68 4.96
CA ALA A 64 4.94 -5.26 5.34
C ALA A 64 5.77 -4.29 6.20
N THR A 65 5.80 -3.01 5.85
CA THR A 65 6.52 -1.96 6.60
C THR A 65 5.98 -1.82 8.02
N LEU A 66 4.65 -1.77 8.18
CA LEU A 66 4.00 -1.68 9.50
C LEU A 66 4.22 -2.96 10.32
N VAL A 67 4.07 -4.14 9.71
CA VAL A 67 4.27 -5.43 10.39
C VAL A 67 5.73 -5.60 10.83
N ALA A 68 6.69 -5.26 9.96
CA ALA A 68 8.11 -5.32 10.29
C ALA A 68 8.47 -4.32 11.39
N GLY A 69 7.96 -3.08 11.33
CA GLY A 69 8.10 -2.09 12.39
C GLY A 69 7.57 -2.58 13.73
N ARG A 70 6.36 -3.16 13.74
CA ARG A 70 5.75 -3.74 14.95
C ARG A 70 6.55 -4.92 15.51
N ARG A 71 7.03 -5.84 14.67
CA ARG A 71 7.85 -6.99 15.11
C ARG A 71 9.16 -6.56 15.75
N ARG A 72 9.82 -5.54 15.20
CA ARG A 72 11.07 -4.99 15.75
C ARG A 72 10.87 -4.30 17.10
N MET A 73 9.69 -3.72 17.35
CA MET A 73 9.37 -3.13 18.65
C MET A 73 8.98 -4.17 19.71
N LYS A 74 8.29 -5.25 19.33
CA LYS A 74 7.89 -6.33 20.26
C LYS A 74 9.07 -7.14 20.82
N ALA A 75 10.21 -7.13 20.12
CA ALA A 75 11.44 -7.78 20.60
C ALA A 75 12.13 -7.03 21.76
N ALA A 76 11.72 -5.80 22.09
CA ALA A 76 12.38 -4.97 23.09
C ALA A 76 11.82 -5.09 24.52
N THR A 77 10.80 -5.93 24.78
CA THR A 77 10.04 -5.87 26.05
C THR A 77 10.40 -6.95 27.10
N ILE A 78 11.48 -7.73 26.96
CA ILE A 78 11.90 -8.63 28.06
C ILE A 78 13.42 -8.61 28.21
N SER A 79 13.92 -7.62 28.93
CA SER A 79 15.16 -7.75 29.70
C SER A 79 14.94 -7.03 31.02
N SER A 80 14.07 -7.63 31.85
CA SER A 80 14.00 -7.34 33.27
C SER A 80 14.97 -8.31 33.96
N THR A 81 16.04 -7.72 34.51
CA THR A 81 16.92 -8.27 35.54
C THR A 81 16.18 -8.99 36.65
#